data_AF-A0A0N0ASY4-F1
#
_entry.id   AF-A0A0N0ASY4-F1
#
_cell.length_a   1.000
_cell.length_b   1.000
_cell.length_c   1.000
_cell.angle_alpha   90.00
_cell.angle_beta   90.00
_cell.angle_gamma   90.00
#
_symmetry.space_group_name_H-M   'P 1'
#
loop_
_entity.id
_entity.type
_entity.pdbx_description
1 polymer ?
#
loop_
_entity_poly.entity_id
_entity_poly.type
_entity_poly.pdbx_seq_one_letter_code
_entity_poly.pdbx_strand_id
1 'polypeptide(L)'
;MGVQIRSAVRAAGRGNLRVVPAVNVKISSTLRTGLIPDLAIVDRPTGVAFPAEALMLAVEVWSPGNTRAEREAKMDAYASAGVPFVWTIDQKTDLHELKLTAYQLDGGRYMVAQAVRTTGPVTVTAAPVPITVDLGELRL
;
A
#
# COMPACT_ATOMS: atom_id res chain seq x y z
N MET A 1 -2.70 10.00 -6.39
CA MET A 1 -1.99 9.00 -5.58
C MET A 1 -0.86 8.38 -6.39
N GLY A 2 -1.14 7.60 -7.44
CA GLY A 2 -0.10 6.91 -8.21
C GLY A 2 0.98 7.81 -8.81
N VAL A 3 0.66 9.04 -9.21
CA VAL A 3 1.65 10.02 -9.72
C VAL A 3 2.58 10.50 -8.60
N GLN A 4 2.04 10.99 -7.48
CA GLN A 4 2.83 11.51 -6.36
C GLN A 4 3.76 10.43 -5.78
N ILE A 5 3.23 9.22 -5.52
CA ILE A 5 4.03 8.12 -4.97
C ILE A 5 5.13 7.68 -5.96
N ARG A 6 4.85 7.62 -7.26
CA ARG A 6 5.87 7.33 -8.29
C ARG A 6 6.98 8.37 -8.32
N SER A 7 6.62 9.66 -8.26
CA SER A 7 7.58 10.75 -8.20
C SER A 7 8.44 10.67 -6.94
N ALA A 8 7.84 10.40 -5.78
CA ALA A 8 8.55 10.25 -4.51
C ALA A 8 9.53 9.06 -4.51
N VAL A 9 9.12 7.89 -5.02
CA VAL A 9 9.99 6.71 -5.14
C VAL A 9 11.18 6.98 -6.07
N ARG A 10 10.95 7.70 -7.18
CA ARG A 10 12.03 8.10 -8.10
C ARG A 10 13.00 9.08 -7.45
N ALA A 11 12.48 10.08 -6.74
CA ALA A 11 13.29 11.04 -6.01
C ALA A 11 14.15 10.37 -4.92
N ALA A 12 13.67 9.29 -4.33
CA ALA A 12 14.40 8.47 -3.36
C ALA A 12 15.47 7.54 -3.99
N GLY A 13 15.70 7.60 -5.31
CA GLY A 13 16.82 6.93 -5.99
C GLY A 13 16.63 5.43 -6.27
N ARG A 14 15.44 4.85 -6.04
CA ARG A 14 15.17 3.42 -6.27
C ARG A 14 14.61 3.14 -7.67
N GLY A 15 15.49 3.15 -8.68
CA GLY A 15 15.11 2.97 -10.09
C GLY A 15 14.53 1.60 -10.47
N ASN A 16 14.77 0.57 -9.65
CA ASN A 16 14.24 -0.79 -9.84
C ASN A 16 12.78 -0.93 -9.39
N LEU A 17 12.30 -0.06 -8.49
CA LEU A 17 10.92 -0.11 -8.02
C LEU A 17 9.96 0.45 -9.08
N ARG A 18 8.80 -0.18 -9.20
CA ARG A 18 7.71 0.25 -10.07
C ARG A 18 6.46 0.49 -9.24
N VAL A 19 5.82 1.63 -9.49
CA VAL A 19 4.54 1.99 -8.90
C VAL A 19 3.44 1.70 -9.92
N VAL A 20 2.50 0.82 -9.58
CA VAL A 20 1.50 0.29 -10.52
C VAL A 20 0.10 0.33 -9.87
N PRO A 21 -0.92 0.91 -10.54
CA PRO A 21 -2.29 0.94 -10.01
C PRO A 21 -3.07 -0.33 -10.37
N ALA A 22 -4.00 -0.73 -9.50
CA ALA A 22 -5.01 -1.75 -9.77
C ALA A 22 -4.48 -3.04 -10.43
N VAL A 23 -3.41 -3.61 -9.85
CA VAL A 23 -2.73 -4.79 -10.41
C VAL A 23 -3.11 -6.06 -9.68
N ASN A 24 -3.24 -7.16 -10.42
CA ASN A 24 -3.51 -8.46 -9.81
C ASN A 24 -2.23 -9.03 -9.18
N VAL A 25 -2.24 -9.17 -7.85
CA VAL A 25 -1.17 -9.76 -7.05
C VAL A 25 -1.62 -11.15 -6.61
N LYS A 26 -0.84 -12.17 -7.00
CA LYS A 26 -1.06 -13.55 -6.59
C LYS A 26 -0.56 -13.73 -5.17
N ILE A 27 -1.48 -13.77 -4.22
CA ILE A 27 -1.18 -13.93 -2.79
C ILE A 27 -1.04 -15.41 -2.41
N SER A 28 -1.83 -16.29 -3.04
CA SER A 28 -1.67 -17.73 -2.89
C SER A 28 -1.94 -18.42 -4.22
N SER A 29 -0.94 -19.14 -4.73
CA SER A 29 -1.09 -20.04 -5.87
C SER A 29 -1.94 -21.26 -5.52
N THR A 30 -1.78 -21.80 -4.30
CA THR A 30 -2.49 -22.96 -3.78
C THR A 30 -3.98 -22.69 -3.55
N LEU A 31 -4.31 -21.54 -2.97
CA LEU A 31 -5.70 -21.14 -2.69
C LEU A 31 -6.35 -20.35 -3.83
N ARG A 32 -5.62 -20.15 -4.95
CA ARG A 32 -6.02 -19.29 -6.09
C ARG A 32 -6.52 -17.90 -5.64
N THR A 33 -5.95 -17.38 -4.57
CA THR A 33 -6.33 -16.08 -4.02
C THR A 33 -5.46 -15.01 -4.65
N GLY A 34 -6.08 -14.13 -5.42
CA GLY A 34 -5.48 -12.89 -5.91
C GLY A 34 -6.04 -11.70 -5.13
N LEU A 35 -5.20 -10.75 -4.77
CA LEU A 35 -5.62 -9.43 -4.30
C LEU A 35 -5.30 -8.39 -5.36
N ILE A 36 -6.14 -7.37 -5.45
CA ILE A 36 -5.91 -6.20 -6.30
C ILE A 36 -5.83 -4.99 -5.37
N PRO A 37 -4.62 -4.56 -4.95
CA PRO A 37 -4.46 -3.31 -4.26
C PRO A 37 -4.78 -2.13 -5.19
N ASP A 38 -5.24 -1.01 -4.62
CA ASP A 38 -5.45 0.23 -5.36
C ASP A 38 -4.13 0.75 -5.97
N LEU A 39 -3.02 0.56 -5.25
CA LEU A 39 -1.67 0.80 -5.74
C LEU A 39 -0.69 -0.20 -5.15
N ALA A 40 0.28 -0.62 -5.95
CA ALA A 40 1.39 -1.44 -5.50
C ALA A 40 2.74 -0.78 -5.83
N ILE A 41 3.71 -0.95 -4.93
CA ILE A 41 5.13 -0.81 -5.23
C ILE A 41 5.72 -2.21 -5.34
N VAL A 42 6.32 -2.49 -6.48
CA VAL A 42 6.87 -3.80 -6.80
C VAL A 42 8.33 -3.71 -7.23
N ASP A 43 9.14 -4.72 -6.90
CA ASP A 43 10.51 -4.83 -7.42
C ASP A 43 10.53 -5.64 -8.73
N ARG A 44 10.69 -4.93 -9.85
CA ARG A 44 10.86 -5.46 -11.22
C ARG A 44 10.06 -6.72 -11.58
N PRO A 45 8.76 -6.86 -11.31
CA PRO A 45 8.04 -8.02 -11.78
C PRO A 45 7.65 -7.85 -13.26
N THR A 46 7.83 -8.91 -14.03
CA THR A 46 7.47 -8.97 -15.46
C THR A 46 6.16 -9.74 -15.64
N GLY A 47 5.24 -9.24 -16.49
CA GLY A 47 3.98 -9.92 -16.82
C GLY A 47 2.74 -9.15 -16.36
N VAL A 48 1.57 -9.81 -16.46
CA VAL A 48 0.24 -9.20 -16.17
C VAL A 48 -0.29 -9.51 -14.76
N ALA A 49 0.40 -10.36 -14.01
CA ALA A 49 0.08 -10.69 -12.63
C ALA A 49 1.39 -10.88 -11.85
N PHE A 50 1.47 -10.28 -10.67
CA PHE A 50 2.71 -10.25 -9.91
C PHE A 50 2.71 -11.28 -8.79
N PRO A 51 3.84 -11.95 -8.55
CA PRO A 51 3.97 -12.85 -7.40
C PRO A 51 4.01 -12.02 -6.10
N ALA A 52 3.53 -12.59 -4.99
CA ALA A 52 3.51 -11.93 -3.69
C ALA A 52 4.89 -11.41 -3.26
N GLU A 53 5.95 -12.17 -3.57
CA GLU A 53 7.32 -11.85 -3.19
C GLU A 53 7.87 -10.62 -3.92
N ALA A 54 7.27 -10.23 -5.05
CA ALA A 54 7.63 -9.00 -5.74
C ALA A 54 6.88 -7.78 -5.21
N LEU A 55 5.82 -7.96 -4.42
CA LEU A 55 5.04 -6.89 -3.82
C LEU A 55 5.76 -6.37 -2.57
N MET A 56 6.34 -5.18 -2.69
CA MET A 56 7.10 -4.54 -1.61
C MET A 56 6.21 -3.65 -0.73
N LEU A 57 5.19 -3.01 -1.32
CA LEU A 57 4.17 -2.25 -0.60
C LEU A 57 2.82 -2.40 -1.31
N ALA A 58 1.78 -2.78 -0.59
CA ALA A 58 0.39 -2.61 -1.01
C ALA A 58 -0.19 -1.32 -0.40
N VAL A 59 -0.93 -0.55 -1.20
CA VAL A 59 -1.72 0.58 -0.74
C VAL A 59 -3.18 0.27 -1.01
N GLU A 60 -3.99 0.42 0.03
CA GLU A 60 -5.43 0.20 0.01
C GLU A 60 -6.16 1.46 0.42
N VAL A 61 -7.23 1.78 -0.31
CA VAL A 61 -8.11 2.91 -0.03
C VAL A 61 -9.42 2.36 0.53
N TRP A 62 -9.68 2.64 1.80
CA TRP A 62 -10.88 2.21 2.46
C TRP A 62 -11.99 3.24 2.33
N SER A 63 -13.02 2.87 1.59
CA SER A 63 -14.27 3.61 1.53
C SER A 63 -15.18 3.28 2.73
N PRO A 64 -16.17 4.13 3.06
CA PRO A 64 -17.17 3.83 4.09
C PRO A 64 -17.93 2.52 3.88
N GLY A 65 -18.04 2.06 2.62
CA GLY A 65 -18.72 0.82 2.27
C GLY A 65 -17.92 -0.46 2.54
N ASN A 66 -16.60 -0.37 2.75
CA ASN A 66 -15.78 -1.54 3.03
C ASN A 66 -16.00 -2.02 4.46
N THR A 67 -16.51 -3.25 4.60
CA THR A 67 -16.77 -3.86 5.90
C THR A 67 -15.47 -4.12 6.65
N ARG A 68 -15.56 -4.18 7.99
CA ARG A 68 -14.42 -4.52 8.83
C ARG A 68 -13.83 -5.89 8.47
N ALA A 69 -14.67 -6.89 8.24
CA ALA A 69 -14.25 -8.25 7.90
C ALA A 69 -13.48 -8.30 6.57
N GLU A 70 -13.90 -7.56 5.54
CA GLU A 70 -13.16 -7.48 4.27
C GLU A 70 -11.78 -6.84 4.44
N ARG A 71 -11.68 -5.78 5.24
CA ARG A 71 -10.40 -5.12 5.54
C ARG A 71 -9.45 -6.07 6.28
N GLU A 72 -9.94 -6.73 7.32
CA GLU A 72 -9.17 -7.71 8.12
C GLU A 72 -8.71 -8.88 7.24
N ALA A 73 -9.60 -9.46 6.42
CA ALA A 73 -9.25 -10.55 5.51
C ALA A 73 -8.17 -10.15 4.49
N LYS A 74 -8.21 -8.92 3.95
CA LYS A 74 -7.14 -8.39 3.08
C LYS A 74 -5.81 -8.26 3.82
N MET A 75 -5.82 -7.68 5.03
CA MET A 75 -4.61 -7.51 5.84
C MET A 75 -3.97 -8.88 6.18
N ASP A 76 -4.77 -9.86 6.61
CA ASP A 76 -4.29 -11.20 6.92
C ASP A 76 -3.72 -11.92 5.69
N ALA A 77 -4.35 -11.72 4.53
CA ALA A 77 -3.87 -12.26 3.27
C ALA A 77 -2.52 -11.66 2.86
N TYR A 78 -2.33 -10.34 2.99
CA TYR A 78 -1.02 -9.71 2.75
C TYR A 78 0.06 -10.18 3.74
N ALA A 79 -0.28 -10.31 5.02
CA ALA A 79 0.65 -10.79 6.04
C ALA A 79 1.07 -12.24 5.79
N SER A 80 0.10 -13.09 5.42
CA SER A 80 0.35 -14.50 5.06
C SER A 80 1.21 -14.65 3.81
N ALA A 81 1.15 -13.69 2.89
CA ALA A 81 2.02 -13.60 1.72
C ALA A 81 3.40 -12.98 2.01
N GLY A 82 3.66 -12.53 3.24
CA GLY A 82 4.93 -11.92 3.61
C GLY A 82 5.16 -10.52 3.03
N VAL A 83 4.09 -9.79 2.64
CA VAL A 83 4.23 -8.45 2.06
C VAL A 83 4.82 -7.50 3.12
N PRO A 84 5.99 -6.87 2.90
CA PRO A 84 6.71 -6.16 3.95
C PRO A 84 5.97 -4.95 4.51
N PHE A 85 5.25 -4.23 3.65
CA PHE A 85 4.54 -3.00 4.02
C PHE A 85 3.13 -2.99 3.46
N VAL A 86 2.20 -2.45 4.25
CA VAL A 86 0.85 -2.10 3.79
C VAL A 86 0.55 -0.68 4.22
N TRP A 87 0.01 0.14 3.33
CA TRP A 87 -0.55 1.44 3.66
C TRP A 87 -2.05 1.39 3.49
N THR A 88 -2.79 1.91 4.47
CA THR A 88 -4.23 2.09 4.36
C THR A 88 -4.58 3.56 4.37
N ILE A 89 -5.45 3.98 3.47
CA ILE A 89 -5.98 5.34 3.40
C ILE A 89 -7.47 5.27 3.69
N ASP A 90 -7.90 5.77 4.86
CA ASP A 90 -9.32 5.84 5.20
C ASP A 90 -9.95 7.12 4.60
N GLN A 91 -10.98 6.95 3.76
CA GLN A 91 -11.86 8.02 3.30
C GLN A 91 -13.03 8.13 4.29
N LYS A 92 -13.01 9.14 5.17
CA LYS A 92 -14.17 9.45 6.01
C LYS A 92 -15.22 10.23 5.21
N THR A 93 -16.49 10.00 5.55
CA THR A 93 -17.66 10.50 4.83
C THR A 93 -17.86 12.02 4.91
N ASP A 94 -17.26 12.68 5.89
CA ASP A 94 -17.71 13.99 6.37
C ASP A 94 -16.68 15.13 6.29
N LEU A 95 -15.37 14.89 6.11
CA LEU A 95 -14.37 15.95 6.29
C LEU A 95 -13.24 16.09 5.25
N HIS A 96 -13.25 15.37 4.12
CA HIS A 96 -12.09 15.31 3.20
C HIS A 96 -10.76 14.95 3.89
N GLU A 97 -10.80 14.47 5.15
CA GLU A 97 -9.62 14.17 5.95
C GLU A 97 -9.22 12.73 5.65
N LEU A 98 -8.23 12.57 4.79
CA LEU A 98 -7.58 11.29 4.57
C LEU A 98 -6.74 10.94 5.78
N LYS A 99 -6.85 9.70 6.25
CA LYS A 99 -5.92 9.14 7.23
C LYS A 99 -5.08 8.07 6.56
N LEU A 100 -3.77 8.28 6.48
CA LEU A 100 -2.82 7.24 6.09
C LEU A 100 -2.34 6.52 7.34
N THR A 101 -2.45 5.19 7.35
CA THR A 101 -1.78 4.35 8.35
C THR A 101 -0.77 3.46 7.63
N ALA A 102 0.50 3.58 7.99
CA ALA A 102 1.59 2.81 7.43
C ALA A 102 1.95 1.66 8.37
N TYR A 103 1.84 0.44 7.86
CA TYR A 103 2.12 -0.78 8.57
C TYR A 103 3.42 -1.42 8.07
N GLN A 104 4.15 -2.04 8.98
CA GLN A 104 5.29 -2.90 8.69
C GLN A 104 5.01 -4.31 9.22
N LEU A 105 5.34 -5.32 8.42
CA LEU A 105 5.24 -6.72 8.83
C LEU A 105 6.33 -7.04 9.85
N ASP A 106 5.93 -7.58 10.99
CA ASP A 106 6.81 -8.06 12.05
C ASP A 106 6.23 -9.34 12.66
N GLY A 107 7.02 -10.42 12.69
CA GLY A 107 6.58 -11.71 13.24
C GLY A 107 5.28 -12.28 12.63
N GLY A 108 4.99 -11.99 11.36
CA GLY A 108 3.77 -12.42 10.68
C GLY A 108 2.53 -11.57 11.00
N ARG A 109 2.68 -10.43 11.66
CA ARG A 109 1.59 -9.47 11.95
C ARG A 109 1.99 -8.06 11.53
N TYR A 110 1.00 -7.25 11.18
CA TYR A 110 1.23 -5.86 10.85
C TYR A 110 1.27 -4.97 12.09
N MET A 111 2.37 -4.23 12.25
CA MET A 111 2.56 -3.23 13.30
C MET A 111 2.41 -1.84 12.69
N VAL A 112 1.69 -0.95 13.38
CA VAL A 112 1.57 0.45 12.96
C VAL A 112 2.91 1.15 13.20
N ALA A 113 3.59 1.51 12.12
CA ALA A 113 4.84 2.27 12.19
C ALA A 113 4.59 3.77 12.19
N GLN A 114 3.56 4.23 11.45
CA GLN A 114 3.21 5.64 11.35
C GLN A 114 1.72 5.83 11.05
N ALA A 115 1.12 6.88 11.61
CA ALA A 115 -0.23 7.33 11.25
C ALA A 115 -0.19 8.83 10.94
N VAL A 116 -0.75 9.22 9.80
CA VAL A 116 -0.73 10.60 9.28
C VAL A 116 -2.17 11.04 9.03
N ARG A 117 -2.52 12.21 9.55
CA ARG A 117 -3.82 12.89 9.38
C ARG A 117 -3.68 14.33 8.87
N THR A 118 -2.48 14.86 8.91
CA THR A 118 -2.20 16.25 8.54
C THR A 118 -2.06 16.37 7.03
N THR A 119 -2.46 17.52 6.51
CA THR A 119 -2.05 17.96 5.17
C THR A 119 -0.63 18.52 5.22
N GLY A 120 0.04 18.58 4.07
CA GLY A 120 1.44 18.96 3.97
C GLY A 120 2.38 17.76 3.80
N PRO A 121 3.63 17.99 3.34
CA PRO A 121 4.59 16.92 3.09
C PRO A 121 4.98 16.17 4.37
N VAL A 122 4.86 14.85 4.35
CA VAL A 122 5.27 13.95 5.43
C VAL A 122 6.10 12.81 4.85
N THR A 123 7.26 12.56 5.44
CA THR A 123 8.07 11.38 5.11
C THR A 123 7.51 10.16 5.84
N VAL A 124 7.21 9.10 5.09
CA VAL A 124 6.76 7.82 5.61
C VAL A 124 7.89 6.81 5.44
N THR A 125 8.33 6.22 6.55
CA THR A 125 9.49 5.33 6.61
C THR A 125 9.16 3.85 6.43
N ALA A 126 7.92 3.45 6.77
CA ALA A 126 7.42 2.09 6.54
C ALA A 126 7.07 1.89 5.06
N ALA A 127 8.10 1.90 4.23
CA ALA A 127 8.05 1.71 2.80
C ALA A 127 9.38 1.08 2.33
N PRO A 128 9.46 0.57 1.09
CA PRO A 128 10.68 -0.04 0.57
C PRO A 128 11.87 0.93 0.51
N VAL A 129 11.56 2.23 0.50
CA VAL A 129 12.47 3.34 0.73
C VAL A 129 11.66 4.47 1.37
N PRO A 130 12.22 5.28 2.30
CA PRO A 130 11.52 6.43 2.83
C PRO A 130 11.07 7.35 1.69
N ILE A 131 9.78 7.70 1.67
CA ILE A 131 9.18 8.57 0.66
C ILE A 131 8.34 9.65 1.30
N THR A 132 8.41 10.85 0.75
CA THR A 132 7.60 11.99 1.18
C THR A 132 6.30 12.04 0.37
N VAL A 133 5.17 12.11 1.06
CA VAL A 133 3.83 12.24 0.48
C VAL A 133 3.09 13.39 1.14
N ASP A 134 2.17 14.01 0.42
CA ASP A 134 1.25 15.00 0.98
C ASP A 134 -0.19 14.49 0.80
N LEU A 135 -0.87 14.22 1.92
CA LEU A 135 -2.23 13.70 1.91
C LEU A 135 -3.23 14.69 1.28
N GLY A 136 -3.00 16.00 1.40
CA GLY A 136 -3.86 17.02 0.79
C GLY A 136 -3.76 17.06 -0.73
N GLU A 137 -2.68 16.52 -1.29
CA GLU A 137 -2.44 16.44 -2.74
C GLU A 137 -2.68 15.03 -3.32
N LEU A 138 -3.05 14.05 -2.48
CA LEU A 138 -3.36 12.70 -2.94
C LEU A 138 -4.66 12.67 -3.75
N ARG A 139 -4.51 12.61 -5.07
CA ARG A 139 -5.62 12.30 -5.99
C ARG A 139 -5.96 10.81 -5.97
N LEU A 140 -6.94 10.39 -5.17
CA LEU A 140 -7.37 8.98 -5.10
C LEU A 140 -7.99 8.51 -6.42
#